data_AF-A0A0G1UWP1-F1
#
_entry.id   AF-A0A0G1UWP1-F1
#
_cell.length_a   1.000
_cell.length_b   1.000
_cell.length_c   1.000
_cell.angle_alpha   90.00
_cell.angle_beta   90.00
_cell.angle_gamma   90.00
#
_symmetry.space_group_name_H-M   'P 1'
#
loop_
_entity.id
_entity.type
_entity.pdbx_description
1 polymer ?
#
loop_
_entity_poly.entity_id
_entity_poly.type
_entity_poly.pdbx_seq_one_letter_code
_entity_poly.pdbx_strand_id
1 'polypeptide(L)'
;MNPIAKISPLEAKTRYKPSWFLTGRANFQKLFAGVALPTLFATALPAVVFAATLSSIVVNLKILVNQLVAFVIGLAVLVFLWGVLKYITAGADSKKVEEARNFIIFGIIGIFVMFSIWGLINLLSVTLNLSSSTKPTAPTF
;
A
#
# COMPACT_ATOMS: atom_id res chain seq x y z
N MET A 1 -37.01 -23.22 59.64
CA MET A 1 -36.55 -24.62 59.83
C MET A 1 -35.91 -25.08 58.55
N ASN A 2 -34.61 -25.37 58.61
CA ASN A 2 -33.72 -25.65 57.48
C ASN A 2 -33.69 -27.16 57.19
N PRO A 3 -33.97 -27.62 55.95
CA PRO A 3 -33.82 -29.02 55.61
C PRO A 3 -32.42 -29.29 55.06
N ILE A 4 -31.41 -29.45 55.93
CA ILE A 4 -30.15 -30.10 55.53
C ILE A 4 -30.33 -31.59 55.79
N ALA A 5 -30.80 -32.29 54.76
CA ALA A 5 -30.83 -33.73 54.72
C ALA A 5 -29.42 -34.28 55.02
N LYS A 6 -29.38 -35.23 55.95
CA LYS A 6 -28.21 -35.94 56.44
C LYS A 6 -27.58 -36.75 55.30
N ILE A 7 -26.72 -36.11 54.52
CA ILE A 7 -25.84 -36.80 53.57
C ILE A 7 -25.02 -37.84 54.34
N SER A 8 -25.12 -39.10 53.90
CA SER A 8 -24.38 -40.21 54.50
C SER A 8 -22.87 -39.99 54.28
N PRO A 9 -22.02 -40.43 55.23
CA PRO A 9 -20.57 -40.17 55.15
C PRO A 9 -19.89 -40.83 53.93
N LEU A 10 -20.59 -41.74 53.23
CA LEU A 10 -20.07 -42.46 52.06
C LEU A 10 -20.25 -41.66 50.75
N GLU A 11 -21.32 -40.86 50.64
CA GLU A 11 -21.61 -40.00 49.48
C GLU A 11 -20.68 -38.77 49.40
N ALA A 12 -20.12 -38.34 50.53
CA ALA A 12 -19.23 -37.17 50.59
C ALA A 12 -17.85 -37.43 49.97
N LYS A 13 -17.37 -38.69 49.99
CA LYS A 13 -16.02 -39.05 49.52
C LYS A 13 -15.94 -39.18 48.00
N THR A 14 -17.02 -39.59 47.34
CA THR A 14 -17.07 -39.76 45.87
C THR A 14 -17.17 -38.44 45.12
N ARG A 15 -17.70 -37.39 45.76
CA ARG A 15 -17.74 -36.01 45.24
C ARG A 15 -16.51 -35.17 45.58
N TYR A 16 -15.51 -35.73 46.25
CA TYR A 16 -14.25 -35.05 46.46
C TYR A 16 -13.57 -34.86 45.10
N LYS A 17 -13.81 -33.71 44.46
CA LYS A 17 -13.04 -33.20 43.31
C LYS A 17 -11.92 -32.35 43.88
N PRO A 18 -10.68 -32.87 43.93
CA PRO A 18 -9.60 -32.14 44.55
C PRO A 18 -9.41 -30.79 43.86
N SER A 19 -9.27 -29.72 44.64
CA SER A 19 -9.15 -28.35 44.13
C SER A 19 -7.96 -28.17 43.18
N TRP A 20 -6.92 -29.01 43.30
CA TRP A 20 -5.80 -29.04 42.36
C TRP A 20 -6.22 -29.42 40.93
N PHE A 21 -7.26 -30.24 40.73
CA PHE A 21 -7.75 -30.60 39.40
C PHE A 21 -8.46 -29.42 38.72
N LEU A 22 -9.14 -28.56 39.49
CA LEU A 22 -9.83 -27.37 38.98
C LEU A 22 -8.81 -26.29 38.61
N THR A 23 -7.83 -26.07 39.48
CA THR A 23 -6.78 -25.08 39.28
C THR A 23 -5.74 -25.52 38.23
N GLY A 24 -5.51 -26.83 38.10
CA GLY A 24 -4.57 -27.40 37.13
C GLY A 24 -4.95 -27.12 35.66
N ARG A 25 -6.25 -27.17 35.32
CA ARG A 25 -6.73 -26.83 33.97
C ARG A 25 -6.54 -25.34 33.65
N ALA A 26 -6.80 -24.47 34.63
CA ALA A 26 -6.64 -23.02 34.47
C ALA A 26 -5.16 -22.60 34.35
N ASN A 27 -4.27 -23.23 35.10
CA ASN A 27 -2.83 -22.95 35.02
C ASN A 27 -2.22 -23.50 33.73
N PHE A 28 -2.64 -24.66 33.25
CA PHE A 28 -2.16 -25.23 31.99
C PHE A 28 -2.51 -24.33 30.80
N GLN A 29 -3.76 -23.84 30.70
CA GLN A 29 -4.12 -22.90 29.63
C GLN A 29 -3.29 -21.61 29.65
N LYS A 30 -2.90 -21.09 30.82
CA LYS A 30 -2.01 -19.92 30.93
C LYS A 30 -0.59 -20.21 30.44
N LEU A 31 -0.09 -21.44 30.60
CA LEU A 31 1.23 -21.83 30.10
C LEU A 31 1.25 -21.93 28.57
N PHE A 32 0.18 -22.45 27.96
CA PHE A 32 0.07 -22.49 26.50
C PHE A 32 -0.27 -21.12 25.92
N ALA A 33 -1.22 -20.38 26.48
CA ALA A 33 -1.59 -19.05 25.99
C ALA A 33 -0.46 -18.02 26.20
N GLY A 34 0.26 -18.10 27.32
CA GLY A 34 1.35 -17.20 27.67
C GLY A 34 2.61 -17.37 26.81
N VAL A 35 2.80 -18.53 26.17
CA VAL A 35 3.94 -18.78 25.26
C VAL A 35 3.50 -18.79 23.79
N ALA A 36 2.32 -19.33 23.47
CA ALA A 36 1.87 -19.48 22.08
C ALA A 36 1.50 -18.14 21.42
N LEU A 37 0.87 -17.20 22.13
CA LEU A 37 0.50 -15.90 21.54
C LEU A 37 1.74 -15.01 21.26
N PRO A 38 2.71 -14.86 22.18
CA PRO A 38 3.92 -14.08 21.90
C PRO A 38 4.81 -14.72 20.85
N THR A 39 4.90 -16.05 20.81
CA THR A 39 5.73 -16.74 19.80
C THR A 39 5.13 -16.65 18.39
N LEU A 40 3.81 -16.82 18.25
CA LEU A 40 3.12 -16.58 16.98
C LEU A 40 3.20 -15.11 16.54
N PHE A 41 3.14 -14.17 17.49
CA PHE A 41 3.32 -12.76 17.19
C PHE A 41 4.76 -12.45 16.76
N ALA A 42 5.77 -12.99 17.46
CA ALA A 42 7.17 -12.79 17.16
C ALA A 42 7.59 -13.37 15.80
N THR A 43 7.02 -14.50 15.39
CA THR A 43 7.27 -15.07 14.05
C THR A 43 6.52 -14.36 12.93
N ALA A 44 5.49 -13.57 13.24
CA ALA A 44 4.80 -12.72 12.27
C ALA A 44 5.52 -11.37 12.04
N LEU A 45 6.37 -10.92 12.98
CA LEU A 45 7.10 -9.64 12.86
C LEU A 45 7.96 -9.57 11.58
N PRO A 46 8.75 -10.59 11.20
CA PRO A 46 9.54 -10.54 9.98
C PRO A 46 8.69 -10.42 8.70
N ALA A 47 7.50 -11.04 8.67
CA ALA A 47 6.59 -10.94 7.53
C ALA A 47 5.99 -9.53 7.38
N VAL A 48 5.67 -8.87 8.50
CA VAL A 48 5.19 -7.49 8.52
C VAL A 48 6.31 -6.51 8.14
N VAL A 49 7.53 -6.73 8.63
CA VAL A 49 8.70 -5.94 8.23
C VAL A 49 9.02 -6.12 6.75
N PHE A 50 8.99 -7.34 6.22
CA PHE A 50 9.21 -7.61 4.79
C PHE A 50 8.15 -6.93 3.91
N ALA A 51 6.87 -7.00 4.29
CA ALA A 51 5.78 -6.31 3.60
C ALA A 51 5.93 -4.79 3.65
N ALA A 52 6.37 -4.23 4.79
CA ALA A 52 6.68 -2.81 4.94
C ALA A 52 7.84 -2.37 4.04
N THR A 53 8.89 -3.17 3.92
CA THR A 53 10.04 -2.88 3.04
C THR A 53 9.64 -2.93 1.57
N LEU A 54 8.85 -3.93 1.13
CA LEU A 54 8.32 -3.98 -0.23
C LEU A 54 7.41 -2.79 -0.55
N SER A 55 6.51 -2.44 0.38
CA SER A 55 5.65 -1.26 0.24
C SER A 55 6.49 0.03 0.16
N SER A 56 7.57 0.11 0.93
CA SER A 56 8.47 1.28 0.93
C SER A 56 9.22 1.42 -0.40
N ILE A 57 9.71 0.32 -0.96
CA ILE A 57 10.36 0.30 -2.28
C ILE A 57 9.37 0.74 -3.37
N VAL A 58 8.15 0.20 -3.38
CA VAL A 58 7.13 0.57 -4.38
C VAL A 58 6.73 2.04 -4.26
N VAL A 59 6.58 2.56 -3.04
CA VAL A 59 6.25 3.99 -2.82
C VAL A 59 7.40 4.88 -3.28
N ASN A 60 8.64 4.57 -2.91
CA ASN A 60 9.81 5.34 -3.32
C ASN A 60 9.99 5.34 -4.85
N LEU A 61 9.76 4.19 -5.50
CA LEU A 61 9.78 4.09 -6.96
C LEU A 61 8.68 4.94 -7.61
N LYS A 62 7.45 4.92 -7.07
CA LYS A 62 6.37 5.77 -7.59
C LYS A 62 6.71 7.26 -7.49
N ILE A 63 7.27 7.69 -6.36
CA ILE A 63 7.69 9.08 -6.15
C ILE A 63 8.77 9.47 -7.17
N LEU A 64 9.78 8.62 -7.33
CA LEU A 64 10.89 8.87 -8.25
C LEU A 64 10.43 8.94 -9.71
N VAL A 65 9.57 8.02 -10.14
CA VAL A 65 9.00 8.03 -11.50
C VAL A 65 8.13 9.27 -11.70
N ASN A 66 7.26 9.62 -10.76
CA ASN A 66 6.40 10.80 -10.88
C ASN A 66 7.21 12.10 -10.97
N GLN A 67 8.28 12.22 -10.17
CA GLN A 67 9.19 13.36 -10.25
C GLN A 67 9.95 13.41 -11.58
N LEU A 68 10.40 12.26 -12.10
CA LEU A 68 11.05 12.17 -13.39
C LEU A 68 10.12 12.59 -14.53
N VAL A 69 8.86 12.13 -14.50
CA VAL A 69 7.84 12.52 -15.49
C VAL A 69 7.60 14.03 -15.47
N ALA A 70 7.41 14.62 -14.29
CA ALA A 70 7.24 16.07 -14.16
C ALA A 70 8.45 16.86 -14.70
N PHE A 71 9.66 16.34 -14.45
CA PHE A 71 10.89 16.94 -14.96
C PHE A 71 10.99 16.86 -16.51
N VAL A 72 10.68 15.70 -17.09
CA VAL A 72 10.67 15.50 -18.55
C VAL A 72 9.64 16.41 -19.23
N ILE A 73 8.45 16.60 -18.64
CA ILE A 73 7.45 17.54 -19.16
C ILE A 73 8.01 18.97 -19.17
N GLY A 74 8.68 19.39 -18.09
CA GLY A 74 9.34 20.70 -18.04
C GLY A 74 10.39 20.89 -19.14
N LEU A 75 11.24 19.88 -19.35
CA LEU A 75 12.23 19.90 -20.44
C LEU A 75 11.59 19.89 -21.83
N ALA A 76 10.52 19.11 -22.03
CA ALA A 76 9.81 19.04 -23.30
C ALA A 76 9.22 20.40 -23.70
N VAL A 77 8.63 21.13 -22.74
CA VAL A 77 8.13 22.49 -22.97
C VAL A 77 9.28 23.43 -23.34
N LEU A 78 10.43 23.30 -22.68
CA LEU A 78 11.61 24.13 -22.97
C LEU A 78 12.14 23.90 -24.40
N VAL A 79 12.26 22.63 -24.81
CA VAL A 79 12.68 22.26 -26.18
C VAL A 79 11.66 22.70 -27.21
N PHE A 80 10.37 22.57 -26.92
CA PHE A 80 9.29 23.03 -27.78
C PHE A 80 9.35 24.55 -28.00
N LEU A 81 9.52 25.33 -26.93
CA LEU A 81 9.72 26.78 -27.02
C LEU A 81 10.95 27.12 -27.87
N TRP A 82 12.04 26.37 -27.72
CA TRP A 82 13.24 26.57 -28.53
C TRP A 82 13.00 26.28 -30.02
N GLY A 83 12.19 25.26 -30.34
CA GLY A 83 11.75 24.99 -31.71
C GLY A 83 10.90 26.12 -32.29
N VAL A 84 9.99 26.69 -31.50
CA VAL A 84 9.17 27.85 -31.91
C VAL A 84 10.03 29.09 -32.15
N LEU A 85 11.00 29.36 -31.27
CA LEU A 85 11.95 30.46 -31.46
C LEU A 85 12.79 30.28 -32.73
N LYS A 86 13.23 29.05 -33.04
CA LYS A 86 13.94 28.74 -34.29
C LYS A 86 13.06 29.00 -35.53
N TYR A 87 11.77 28.71 -35.44
CA TYR A 87 10.81 28.99 -36.52
C TYR A 87 10.59 30.49 -36.75
N ILE A 88 10.46 31.27 -35.68
CA ILE A 88 10.27 32.72 -35.78
C ILE A 88 11.53 33.40 -36.35
N THR A 89 12.72 32.96 -35.91
CA THR A 89 14.00 33.51 -36.37
C THR A 89 14.40 33.08 -37.78
N ALA A 90 13.79 32.01 -38.33
CA ALA A 90 14.02 31.57 -39.71
C ALA A 90 13.53 32.56 -40.78
N GLY A 91 12.56 33.42 -40.44
CA GLY A 91 12.14 34.55 -41.28
C GLY A 91 11.77 34.17 -42.73
N ALA A 92 12.45 34.78 -43.71
CA ALA A 92 12.19 34.61 -45.15
C ALA A 92 12.96 33.44 -45.80
N ASP A 93 13.80 32.73 -45.05
CA ASP A 93 14.66 31.67 -45.57
C ASP A 93 13.87 30.36 -45.61
N SER A 94 13.24 30.08 -46.76
CA SER A 94 12.25 29.00 -46.93
C SER A 94 12.73 27.62 -46.47
N LYS A 95 14.02 27.31 -46.65
CA LYS A 95 14.63 26.06 -46.18
C LYS A 95 14.67 25.96 -44.65
N LYS A 96 15.02 27.05 -43.96
CA LYS A 96 15.09 27.07 -42.49
C LYS A 96 13.69 27.05 -41.86
N VAL A 97 12.72 27.68 -42.51
CA VAL A 97 11.31 27.66 -42.11
C VAL A 97 10.75 26.24 -42.22
N GLU A 98 11.04 25.52 -43.30
CA GLU A 98 10.60 24.14 -43.48
C GLU A 98 11.21 23.20 -42.43
N GLU A 99 12.51 23.30 -42.18
CA GLU A 99 13.20 22.52 -41.15
C GLU A 99 12.65 22.82 -39.74
N ALA A 100 12.47 24.10 -39.40
CA ALA A 100 11.93 24.49 -38.11
C ALA A 100 10.45 24.07 -37.94
N ARG A 101 9.65 24.11 -39.01
CA ARG A 101 8.27 23.63 -39.01
C ARG A 101 8.21 22.13 -38.72
N ASN A 102 9.05 21.35 -39.39
CA ASN A 102 9.15 19.91 -39.15
C ASN A 102 9.55 19.64 -37.69
N PHE A 103 10.52 20.40 -37.16
CA PHE A 103 10.92 20.29 -35.76
C PHE A 103 9.78 20.58 -34.78
N ILE A 104 8.96 21.60 -35.04
CA ILE A 104 7.77 21.90 -34.22
C ILE A 104 6.76 20.76 -34.29
N ILE A 105 6.49 20.21 -35.47
CA ILE A 105 5.54 19.09 -35.63
C ILE A 105 5.99 17.88 -34.81
N PHE A 106 7.28 17.53 -34.86
CA PHE A 106 7.83 16.47 -34.01
C PHE A 106 7.73 16.81 -32.52
N GLY A 107 7.92 18.08 -32.14
CA GLY A 107 7.71 18.56 -30.77
C GLY A 107 6.26 18.42 -30.30
N ILE A 108 5.28 18.81 -31.13
CA ILE A 108 3.84 18.69 -30.83
C ILE A 108 3.46 17.23 -30.65
N ILE A 109 3.92 16.34 -31.54
CA ILE A 109 3.65 14.89 -31.43
C ILE A 109 4.23 14.35 -30.12
N GLY A 110 5.46 14.73 -29.75
CA GLY A 110 6.07 14.31 -28.50
C GLY A 110 5.28 14.74 -27.26
N ILE A 111 4.83 16.00 -27.22
CA ILE A 111 4.00 16.52 -26.12
C ILE A 111 2.64 15.81 -26.10
N PHE A 112 2.01 15.63 -27.25
CA PHE A 112 0.71 14.98 -27.37
C PHE A 112 0.72 13.57 -26.79
N VAL A 113 1.73 12.76 -27.13
CA VAL A 113 1.84 11.38 -26.61
C VAL A 113 2.03 11.37 -25.10
N MET A 114 2.89 12.24 -24.55
CA MET A 114 3.09 12.36 -23.10
C MET A 114 1.80 12.72 -22.36
N PHE A 115 1.08 13.73 -22.84
CA PHE A 115 -0.20 14.14 -22.26
C PHE A 115 -1.29 13.08 -22.42
N SER A 116 -1.34 12.39 -23.57
CA SER A 116 -2.33 11.36 -23.85
C SER A 116 -2.21 10.17 -22.89
N ILE A 117 -1.00 9.73 -22.57
CA ILE A 117 -0.79 8.60 -21.65
C ILE A 117 -1.23 8.99 -20.23
N TRP A 118 -0.82 10.17 -19.74
CA TRP A 118 -1.20 10.63 -18.40
C TRP A 118 -2.71 10.89 -18.28
N GLY A 119 -3.31 11.53 -19.29
CA GLY A 119 -4.74 11.77 -19.36
C GLY A 119 -5.55 10.46 -19.41
N LEU A 120 -5.09 9.48 -20.18
CA LEU A 120 -5.72 8.16 -20.25
C LEU A 120 -5.62 7.41 -18.91
N ILE A 121 -4.45 7.37 -18.27
CA ILE A 121 -4.27 6.75 -16.95
C ILE A 121 -5.21 7.39 -15.92
N ASN A 122 -5.32 8.72 -15.92
CA ASN A 122 -6.21 9.43 -15.01
C ASN A 122 -7.69 9.10 -15.30
N LEU A 123 -8.08 9.08 -16.58
CA LEU A 123 -9.44 8.73 -16.99
C LEU A 123 -9.81 7.30 -16.57
N LEU A 124 -8.92 6.33 -16.76
CA LEU A 124 -9.14 4.96 -16.31
C LEU A 124 -9.21 4.87 -14.78
N SER A 125 -8.35 5.59 -14.07
CA SER A 125 -8.34 5.58 -12.60
C SER A 125 -9.65 6.12 -12.01
N VAL A 126 -10.20 7.17 -12.61
CA VAL A 126 -11.49 7.76 -12.24
C VAL A 126 -12.64 6.85 -12.61
N THR A 127 -12.66 6.33 -13.84
CA THR A 127 -13.75 5.47 -14.34
C THR A 127 -13.84 4.15 -13.57
N LEU A 128 -12.70 3.58 -13.19
CA LEU A 128 -12.61 2.33 -12.45
C LEU A 128 -12.61 2.53 -10.92
N ASN A 129 -12.79 3.77 -10.45
CA ASN A 129 -12.87 4.14 -9.04
C ASN A 129 -11.70 3.57 -8.18
N LEU A 130 -10.50 3.44 -8.76
CA LEU A 130 -9.36 2.77 -8.14
C LEU A 130 -8.71 3.60 -7.00
N SER A 131 -9.17 4.84 -6.81
CA SER A 131 -8.74 5.74 -5.74
C SER A 131 -9.36 5.39 -4.38
N SER A 132 -10.41 4.59 -4.34
CA SER A 132 -11.03 4.06 -3.11
C SER A 132 -10.26 2.86 -2.54
N SER A 133 -8.95 3.00 -2.35
CA SER A 133 -8.20 2.05 -1.53
C SER A 133 -8.43 2.38 -0.06
N THR A 134 -9.62 2.06 0.44
CA THR A 134 -9.79 1.80 1.88
C THR A 134 -8.97 0.55 2.16
N LYS A 135 -7.68 0.73 2.45
CA LYS A 135 -6.88 -0.33 3.03
C LYS A 135 -7.64 -0.80 4.26
N PRO A 136 -8.11 -2.07 4.32
CA PRO A 136 -8.80 -2.55 5.51
C PRO A 136 -7.84 -2.36 6.68
N THR A 137 -8.18 -1.43 7.58
CA THR A 137 -7.45 -1.25 8.82
C THR A 137 -7.59 -2.55 9.60
N ALA A 138 -6.46 -3.24 9.79
CA ALA A 138 -6.46 -4.45 10.58
C ALA A 138 -6.95 -4.11 11.99
N PRO A 139 -7.87 -4.89 12.57
CA PRO A 139 -8.37 -4.63 13.91
C PRO A 139 -7.20 -4.70 14.90
N THR A 140 -6.90 -3.58 15.53
CA THR A 140 -6.02 -3.50 16.70
C THR A 140 -6.84 -3.90 17.92
N PHE A 141 -6.60 -5.11 18.43
CA PHE A 141 -7.09 -5.55 19.73
C PHE A 141 -6.28 -4.91 20.86
#